data_AF-Q8D2T7-F1
#
_entry.id   AF-Q8D2T7-F1
#
_cell.length_a   1.000
_cell.length_b   1.000
_cell.length_c   1.000
_cell.angle_alpha   90.00
_cell.angle_beta   90.00
_cell.angle_gamma   90.00
#
_symmetry.space_group_name_H-M   'P 1'
#
loop_
_entity.id
_entity.type
_entity.pdbx_description
1 polymer ?
#
loop_
_entity_poly.entity_id
_entity_poly.type
_entity_poly.pdbx_seq_one_letter_code
_entity_poly.pdbx_strand_id
1 'polypeptide(L)'
;MMSIAYLSAEYRLGKSFLPLKNLSFKNLNYKFNKSISKLILEKLGNIKNIEEIEKNLIDSNIVSNGEKKLPFVLFKKNFYFYKVWIQEKAFKKFLKNLTYSPITLDNFNILKIINKNIYSNINNYKQIILTILLYKVVWVFTEHDSTKNYLIKNILSIFFKLKKENFHIMICSSNKKSIYFLSKILKEIKNKCKNNNFIIEVLLLKDILNNNSNIIYYYKYPINFDIIIIYDSFMINLSIMYDIISLYNKRLFRIIFIENYSCLNNLEKNSILIRMFNYGKFSKSFSFIKRINKIEENIKISNKLNFTNESKISDCVCITEENKKKYIQHPNID
;
A
#
# COMPACT_ATOMS: atom_id res chain seq x y z
N MET A 1 -11.77 -32.09 -3.35
CA MET A 1 -12.70 -31.25 -4.16
C MET A 1 -13.43 -30.20 -3.30
N MET A 2 -14.08 -30.58 -2.18
CA MET A 2 -14.81 -29.62 -1.34
C MET A 2 -13.94 -28.48 -0.79
N SER A 3 -12.75 -28.77 -0.25
CA SER A 3 -11.84 -27.73 0.26
C SER A 3 -11.47 -26.69 -0.80
N ILE A 4 -11.41 -27.11 -2.07
CA ILE A 4 -11.16 -26.23 -3.23
C ILE A 4 -12.37 -25.35 -3.51
N ALA A 5 -13.58 -25.93 -3.54
CA ALA A 5 -14.81 -25.15 -3.72
C ALA A 5 -14.98 -24.11 -2.62
N TYR A 6 -14.69 -24.48 -1.37
CA TYR A 6 -14.77 -23.56 -0.24
C TYR A 6 -13.66 -22.49 -0.29
N LEU A 7 -12.42 -22.86 -0.62
CA LEU A 7 -11.38 -21.88 -0.88
C LEU A 7 -11.78 -20.88 -1.97
N SER A 8 -12.39 -21.37 -3.07
CA SER A 8 -12.90 -20.51 -4.14
C SER A 8 -13.98 -19.56 -3.65
N ALA A 9 -14.88 -20.02 -2.78
CA ALA A 9 -15.92 -19.17 -2.20
C ALA A 9 -15.32 -18.10 -1.28
N GLU A 10 -14.39 -18.47 -0.40
CA GLU A 10 -13.70 -17.53 0.48
C GLU A 10 -12.86 -16.51 -0.31
N TYR A 11 -12.26 -16.93 -1.42
CA TYR A 11 -11.50 -16.04 -2.30
C TYR A 11 -12.40 -14.99 -2.98
N ARG A 12 -13.62 -15.37 -3.39
CA ARG A 12 -14.62 -14.42 -3.90
C ARG A 12 -15.09 -13.42 -2.83
N LEU A 13 -14.94 -13.76 -1.56
CA LEU A 13 -15.20 -12.88 -0.41
C LEU A 13 -13.95 -12.09 0.03
N GLY A 14 -12.90 -12.05 -0.81
CA GLY A 14 -11.71 -11.25 -0.52
C GLY A 14 -10.65 -11.90 0.34
N LYS A 15 -10.82 -13.18 0.73
CA LYS A 15 -9.85 -13.86 1.58
C LYS A 15 -8.75 -14.47 0.75
N SER A 16 -7.51 -14.22 1.16
CA SER A 16 -6.33 -14.75 0.46
C SER A 16 -6.13 -16.27 0.69
N PHE A 17 -6.76 -16.85 1.71
CA PHE A 17 -6.65 -18.27 2.06
C PHE A 17 -7.82 -18.78 2.89
N LEU A 18 -7.93 -20.10 2.96
CA LEU A 18 -8.83 -20.85 3.83
C LEU A 18 -8.03 -21.51 4.96
N PRO A 19 -8.15 -21.05 6.23
CA PRO A 19 -7.57 -21.75 7.37
C PRO A 19 -8.15 -23.16 7.50
N LEU A 20 -7.33 -24.18 7.75
CA LEU A 20 -7.82 -25.56 7.90
C LEU A 20 -8.81 -25.71 9.06
N LYS A 21 -8.67 -24.89 10.12
CA LYS A 21 -9.66 -24.86 11.22
C LYS A 21 -11.09 -24.56 10.75
N ASN A 22 -11.25 -23.87 9.62
CA ASN A 22 -12.56 -23.54 9.05
C ASN A 22 -13.19 -24.71 8.29
N LEU A 23 -12.42 -25.77 8.02
CA LEU A 23 -12.90 -27.03 7.42
C LEU A 23 -13.44 -28.01 8.48
N SER A 24 -13.41 -27.65 9.76
CA SER A 24 -14.02 -28.47 10.82
C SER A 24 -15.55 -28.46 10.76
N PHE A 25 -16.16 -29.57 11.18
CA PHE A 25 -17.62 -29.79 11.24
C PHE A 25 -18.38 -28.60 11.85
N LYS A 26 -17.91 -28.09 12.99
CA LYS A 26 -18.55 -26.96 13.70
C LYS A 26 -18.63 -25.70 12.83
N ASN A 27 -17.61 -25.45 12.01
CA ASN A 27 -17.54 -24.25 11.17
C ASN A 27 -18.29 -24.40 9.85
N LEU A 28 -18.45 -25.63 9.34
CA LEU A 28 -19.24 -25.91 8.14
C LEU A 28 -20.73 -25.69 8.39
N ASN A 29 -21.26 -26.19 9.51
CA ASN A 29 -22.67 -26.00 9.89
C ASN A 29 -23.07 -24.53 10.08
N TYR A 30 -22.13 -23.67 10.45
CA TYR A 30 -22.39 -22.24 10.64
C TYR A 30 -22.50 -21.48 9.31
N LYS A 31 -21.85 -21.98 8.25
CA LYS A 31 -21.76 -21.29 6.95
C LYS A 31 -22.62 -21.89 5.86
N PHE A 32 -22.90 -23.18 5.92
CA PHE A 32 -23.77 -23.87 4.98
C PHE A 32 -25.06 -24.31 5.69
N ASN A 33 -26.14 -24.48 4.93
CA ASN A 33 -27.37 -25.07 5.47
C ASN A 33 -27.05 -26.43 6.13
N LYS A 34 -27.73 -26.74 7.24
CA LYS A 34 -27.55 -27.95 8.04
C LYS A 34 -27.69 -29.23 7.20
N SER A 35 -28.59 -29.24 6.22
CA SER A 35 -28.77 -30.37 5.29
C SER A 35 -27.56 -30.58 4.35
N ILE A 36 -27.05 -29.50 3.76
CA ILE A 36 -25.88 -29.51 2.87
C ILE A 36 -24.62 -29.92 3.66
N SER A 37 -24.46 -29.37 4.86
CA SER A 37 -23.35 -29.72 5.74
C SER A 37 -23.36 -31.22 6.09
N LYS A 38 -24.51 -31.78 6.44
CA LYS A 38 -24.65 -33.23 6.71
C LYS A 38 -24.27 -34.10 5.51
N LEU A 39 -24.78 -33.79 4.31
CA LEU A 39 -24.45 -34.53 3.09
C LEU A 39 -22.95 -34.48 2.76
N ILE A 40 -22.33 -33.32 2.99
CA ILE A 40 -20.90 -33.14 2.83
C ILE A 40 -20.11 -34.03 3.80
N LEU A 41 -20.55 -34.10 5.05
CA LEU A 41 -19.90 -34.86 6.12
C LEU A 41 -20.07 -36.37 5.95
N GLU A 42 -21.25 -36.81 5.50
CA GLU A 42 -21.51 -38.20 5.12
C GLU A 42 -20.59 -38.68 4.00
N LYS A 43 -20.31 -37.81 2.99
CA LYS A 43 -19.40 -38.13 1.89
C LYS A 43 -17.91 -38.06 2.23
N LEU A 44 -17.51 -37.24 3.20
CA LEU A 44 -16.11 -37.03 3.56
C LEU A 44 -15.57 -38.07 4.56
N GLY A 45 -16.45 -38.91 5.11
CA GLY A 45 -16.14 -39.70 6.30
C GLY A 45 -16.01 -38.78 7.52
N ASN A 46 -16.04 -39.36 8.71
CA ASN A 46 -15.82 -38.62 9.96
C ASN A 46 -14.37 -38.11 10.02
N ILE A 47 -14.05 -37.02 9.31
CA ILE A 47 -12.77 -36.35 9.47
C ILE A 47 -12.78 -35.69 10.85
N LYS A 48 -12.09 -36.33 11.80
CA LYS A 48 -12.20 -35.99 13.23
C LYS A 48 -11.25 -34.87 13.63
N ASN A 49 -10.13 -34.70 12.92
CA ASN A 49 -9.09 -33.73 13.30
C ASN A 49 -8.46 -32.99 12.09
N ILE A 50 -7.92 -31.81 12.34
CA ILE A 50 -7.24 -30.94 11.36
C ILE A 50 -6.05 -31.63 10.70
N GLU A 51 -5.34 -32.49 11.44
CA GLU A 51 -4.17 -33.24 10.95
C GLU A 51 -4.54 -34.22 9.83
N GLU A 52 -5.71 -34.85 9.94
CA GLU A 52 -6.23 -35.75 8.91
C GLU A 52 -6.60 -34.96 7.63
N ILE A 53 -7.18 -33.76 7.78
CA ILE A 53 -7.44 -32.85 6.65
C ILE A 53 -6.12 -32.42 5.98
N GLU A 54 -5.12 -32.06 6.78
CA GLU A 54 -3.80 -31.66 6.30
C GLU A 54 -3.14 -32.79 5.51
N LYS A 55 -3.12 -34.01 6.07
CA LYS A 55 -2.60 -35.21 5.40
C LYS A 55 -3.33 -35.49 4.08
N ASN A 56 -4.66 -35.54 4.10
CA ASN A 56 -5.48 -35.80 2.90
C ASN A 56 -5.27 -34.74 1.80
N LEU A 57 -5.04 -33.49 2.16
CA LEU A 57 -4.70 -32.44 1.19
C LEU A 57 -3.30 -32.65 0.62
N ILE A 58 -2.30 -32.91 1.46
CA ILE A 58 -0.90 -33.10 1.03
C ILE A 58 -0.73 -34.35 0.16
N ASP A 59 -1.43 -35.44 0.49
CA ASP A 59 -1.39 -36.69 -0.27
C ASP A 59 -2.01 -36.54 -1.68
N SER A 60 -2.69 -35.43 -1.96
CA SER A 60 -3.25 -35.15 -3.29
C SER A 60 -2.20 -34.56 -4.25
N ASN A 61 -2.22 -35.02 -5.51
CA ASN A 61 -1.26 -34.61 -6.54
C ASN A 61 -1.38 -33.13 -7.00
N ILE A 62 -2.34 -32.38 -6.45
CA ILE A 62 -2.65 -30.99 -6.85
C ILE A 62 -2.36 -29.96 -5.75
N VAL A 63 -1.93 -30.41 -4.56
CA VAL A 63 -1.58 -29.55 -3.43
C VAL A 63 -0.09 -29.72 -3.14
N SER A 64 0.62 -28.61 -2.95
CA SER A 64 2.00 -28.63 -2.46
C SER A 64 2.11 -27.93 -1.11
N ASN A 65 3.23 -28.12 -0.43
CA ASN A 65 3.64 -27.29 0.71
C ASN A 65 4.26 -25.93 0.28
N GLY A 66 4.28 -25.64 -1.04
CA GLY A 66 4.92 -24.47 -1.63
C GLY A 66 6.27 -24.72 -2.29
N GLU A 67 6.82 -25.93 -2.20
CA GLU A 67 8.06 -26.33 -2.90
C GLU A 67 7.84 -26.56 -4.39
N LYS A 68 6.71 -27.17 -4.75
CA LYS A 68 6.33 -27.46 -6.14
C LYS A 68 5.31 -26.44 -6.66
N LYS A 69 5.35 -26.14 -7.96
CA LYS A 69 4.36 -25.28 -8.62
C LYS A 69 3.07 -26.05 -8.91
N LEU A 70 2.29 -26.32 -7.87
CA LEU A 70 0.97 -26.95 -8.00
C LEU A 70 -0.16 -25.92 -7.88
N PRO A 71 -1.37 -26.17 -8.39
CA PRO A 71 -2.47 -25.19 -8.36
C PRO A 71 -2.83 -24.71 -6.94
N PHE A 72 -2.64 -25.56 -5.94
CA PHE A 72 -2.93 -25.26 -4.55
C PHE A 72 -1.70 -25.37 -3.66
N VAL A 73 -1.70 -24.57 -2.59
CA VAL A 73 -0.65 -24.58 -1.58
C VAL A 73 -1.28 -24.74 -0.21
N LEU A 74 -0.78 -25.69 0.57
CA LEU A 74 -1.02 -25.77 2.00
C LEU A 74 0.24 -25.29 2.73
N PHE A 75 0.14 -24.14 3.40
CA PHE A 75 1.28 -23.56 4.12
C PHE A 75 0.83 -23.07 5.49
N LYS A 76 1.48 -23.56 6.55
CA LYS A 76 1.15 -23.21 7.95
C LYS A 76 -0.35 -23.35 8.26
N LYS A 77 -0.95 -24.50 7.94
CA LYS A 77 -2.38 -24.79 8.13
C LYS A 77 -3.35 -23.82 7.43
N ASN A 78 -2.88 -23.14 6.37
CA ASN A 78 -3.70 -22.30 5.52
C ASN A 78 -3.64 -22.81 4.08
N PHE A 79 -4.81 -22.99 3.47
CA PHE A 79 -4.98 -23.49 2.12
C PHE A 79 -5.17 -22.32 1.14
N TYR A 80 -4.39 -22.28 0.07
CA TYR A 80 -4.30 -21.17 -0.89
C TYR A 80 -4.46 -21.64 -2.32
N PHE A 81 -4.89 -20.72 -3.19
CA PHE A 81 -4.51 -20.77 -4.60
C PHE A 81 -3.03 -20.39 -4.72
N TYR A 82 -2.24 -21.14 -5.50
CA TYR A 82 -0.81 -20.92 -5.66
C TYR A 82 -0.47 -19.48 -6.09
N LYS A 83 -1.23 -18.93 -7.03
CA LYS A 83 -1.07 -17.53 -7.48
C LYS A 83 -1.18 -16.54 -6.32
N VAL A 84 -2.18 -16.70 -5.45
CA VAL A 84 -2.43 -15.82 -4.30
C VAL A 84 -1.33 -15.98 -3.25
N TRP A 85 -0.88 -17.21 -3.00
CA TRP A 85 0.24 -17.48 -2.09
C TRP A 85 1.53 -16.80 -2.53
N ILE A 86 1.87 -16.87 -3.83
CA ILE A 86 3.03 -16.13 -4.38
C ILE A 86 2.89 -14.63 -4.15
N GLN A 87 1.73 -14.06 -4.46
CA GLN A 87 1.52 -12.62 -4.33
C GLN A 87 1.65 -12.17 -2.87
N GLU A 88 1.07 -12.92 -1.91
CA GLU A 88 1.28 -12.66 -0.48
C GLU A 88 2.75 -12.78 -0.07
N LYS A 89 3.46 -13.80 -0.56
CA LYS A 89 4.88 -14.02 -0.26
C LYS A 89 5.73 -12.85 -0.78
N ALA A 90 5.45 -12.39 -2.00
CA ALA A 90 6.10 -11.23 -2.60
C ALA A 90 5.81 -9.95 -1.80
N PHE A 91 4.55 -9.70 -1.41
CA PHE A 91 4.19 -8.55 -0.59
C PHE A 91 4.87 -8.59 0.80
N LYS A 92 4.89 -9.74 1.47
CA LYS A 92 5.61 -9.92 2.74
C LYS A 92 7.11 -9.67 2.60
N LYS A 93 7.74 -10.15 1.51
CA LYS A 93 9.15 -9.88 1.22
C LYS A 93 9.39 -8.41 0.94
N PHE A 94 8.50 -7.76 0.20
CA PHE A 94 8.55 -6.33 -0.09
C PHE A 94 8.51 -5.49 1.18
N LEU A 95 7.59 -5.78 2.11
CA LEU A 95 7.51 -5.08 3.40
C LEU A 95 8.77 -5.25 4.27
N LYS A 96 9.41 -6.42 4.24
CA LYS A 96 10.67 -6.65 4.96
C LYS A 96 11.85 -5.87 4.37
N ASN A 97 11.77 -5.55 3.08
CA ASN A 97 12.81 -4.88 2.32
C ASN A 97 12.52 -3.39 2.12
N LEU A 98 11.63 -2.80 2.91
CA LEU A 98 11.42 -1.36 2.90
C LEU A 98 12.72 -0.67 3.34
N THR A 99 13.33 0.05 2.39
CA THR A 99 14.66 0.62 2.56
C THR A 99 14.58 2.10 2.90
N TYR A 100 15.34 2.45 3.94
CA TYR A 100 15.80 3.82 4.13
C TYR A 100 16.72 4.18 2.97
N SER A 101 16.39 5.24 2.25
CA SER A 101 17.13 5.73 1.10
C SER A 101 16.86 7.24 0.99
N PRO A 102 17.57 8.05 1.78
CA PRO A 102 17.34 9.48 1.80
C PRO A 102 17.70 10.07 0.45
N ILE A 103 16.95 11.09 0.02
CA ILE A 103 17.45 11.94 -1.05
C ILE A 103 18.67 12.68 -0.51
N THR A 104 19.78 12.60 -1.24
CA THR A 104 21.03 13.31 -0.94
C THR A 104 20.81 14.82 -1.10
N LEU A 105 20.45 15.50 0.00
CA LEU A 105 20.21 16.93 0.07
C LEU A 105 20.65 17.42 1.45
N ASP A 106 21.10 18.67 1.51
CA ASP A 106 21.40 19.35 2.77
C ASP A 106 20.12 19.58 3.59
N ASN A 107 20.15 19.18 4.86
CA ASN A 107 19.04 19.29 5.79
C ASN A 107 18.51 20.74 5.89
N PHE A 108 19.40 21.73 5.87
CA PHE A 108 18.99 23.14 5.99
C PHE A 108 18.14 23.59 4.79
N ASN A 109 18.54 23.20 3.59
CA ASN A 109 17.78 23.47 2.37
C ASN A 109 16.43 22.75 2.35
N ILE A 110 16.38 21.49 2.79
CA ILE A 110 15.14 20.72 2.92
C ILE A 110 14.16 21.48 3.83
N LEU A 111 14.60 21.87 5.03
CA LEU A 111 13.77 22.58 6.00
C LEU A 111 13.27 23.92 5.48
N LYS A 112 14.15 24.72 4.87
CA LYS A 112 13.78 26.02 4.32
C LYS A 112 12.66 25.90 3.29
N ILE A 113 12.75 24.88 2.41
CA ILE A 113 11.72 24.61 1.41
C ILE A 113 10.43 24.10 2.06
N ILE A 114 10.52 23.15 3.01
CA ILE A 114 9.37 22.62 3.73
C ILE A 114 8.63 23.75 4.47
N ASN A 115 9.35 24.58 5.23
CA ASN A 115 8.78 25.67 6.03
C ASN A 115 8.15 26.79 5.16
N LYS A 116 8.61 26.97 3.92
CA LYS A 116 7.99 27.90 2.96
C LYS A 116 6.69 27.35 2.35
N ASN A 117 6.54 26.03 2.30
CA ASN A 117 5.42 25.36 1.64
C ASN A 117 4.36 24.85 2.63
N ILE A 118 4.75 24.53 3.86
CA ILE A 118 3.88 24.00 4.90
C ILE A 118 3.93 24.95 6.08
N TYR A 119 2.76 25.45 6.49
CA TYR A 119 2.64 26.31 7.66
C TYR A 119 3.24 25.62 8.90
N SER A 120 4.03 26.38 9.66
CA SER A 120 4.87 25.89 10.78
C SER A 120 4.11 25.05 11.81
N ASN A 121 2.81 25.28 11.98
CA ASN A 121 1.99 24.67 13.01
C ASN A 121 1.42 23.28 12.66
N ILE A 122 1.76 22.70 11.51
CA ILE A 122 1.23 21.39 11.09
C ILE A 122 2.34 20.34 11.01
N ASN A 123 2.83 19.96 12.19
CA ASN A 123 3.92 18.98 12.36
C ASN A 123 3.69 17.68 11.58
N ASN A 124 2.43 17.20 11.50
CA ASN A 124 2.08 15.97 10.80
C ASN A 124 2.41 16.04 9.29
N TYR A 125 2.20 17.18 8.63
CA TYR A 125 2.54 17.33 7.21
C TYR A 125 4.05 17.39 6.98
N LYS A 126 4.78 18.11 7.83
CA LYS A 126 6.25 18.12 7.75
C LYS A 126 6.82 16.72 7.94
N GLN A 127 6.30 15.97 8.90
CA GLN A 127 6.67 14.57 9.13
C GLN A 127 6.39 13.71 7.89
N ILE A 128 5.24 13.88 7.23
CA ILE A 128 4.93 13.16 5.98
C ILE A 128 5.96 13.46 4.89
N ILE A 129 6.26 14.75 4.65
CA ILE A 129 7.24 15.13 3.63
C ILE A 129 8.62 14.56 3.96
N LEU A 130 9.08 14.68 5.21
CA LEU A 130 10.36 14.11 5.62
C LEU A 130 10.37 12.59 5.46
N THR A 131 9.29 11.89 5.81
CA THR A 131 9.16 10.44 5.60
C THR A 131 9.28 10.10 4.11
N ILE A 132 8.56 10.84 3.25
CA ILE A 132 8.68 10.74 1.80
C ILE A 132 10.11 10.94 1.37
N LEU A 133 10.84 11.93 1.91
CA LEU A 133 12.24 12.22 1.55
C LEU A 133 13.22 11.13 2.01
N LEU A 134 12.91 10.41 3.09
CA LEU A 134 13.80 9.41 3.72
C LEU A 134 13.61 7.97 3.22
N TYR A 135 12.41 7.61 2.73
CA TYR A 135 12.07 6.22 2.38
C TYR A 135 11.68 6.06 0.92
N LYS A 136 12.01 4.93 0.29
CA LYS A 136 11.60 4.65 -1.10
C LYS A 136 10.13 4.33 -1.24
N VAL A 137 9.47 3.83 -0.21
CA VAL A 137 8.07 3.46 -0.31
C VAL A 137 7.37 4.04 0.91
N VAL A 138 6.37 4.86 0.69
CA VAL A 138 5.62 5.53 1.76
C VAL A 138 4.13 5.40 1.51
N TRP A 139 3.38 5.11 2.57
CA TRP A 139 1.92 5.13 2.56
C TRP A 139 1.45 6.31 3.39
N VAL A 140 0.57 7.13 2.83
CA VAL A 140 -0.01 8.27 3.50
C VAL A 140 -1.52 8.11 3.55
N PHE A 141 -2.04 8.09 4.77
CA PHE A 141 -3.46 8.05 5.05
C PHE A 141 -3.93 9.41 5.56
N THR A 142 -4.87 10.00 4.85
CA THR A 142 -5.48 11.28 5.16
C THR A 142 -6.90 11.11 5.68
N GLU A 143 -7.40 12.05 6.46
CA GLU A 143 -8.78 12.00 6.97
C GLU A 143 -9.82 12.46 5.95
N HIS A 144 -9.48 13.47 5.17
CA HIS A 144 -10.37 14.11 4.21
C HIS A 144 -9.71 14.27 2.84
N ASP A 145 -10.53 14.34 1.79
CA ASP A 145 -10.04 14.59 0.44
C ASP A 145 -9.40 15.99 0.32
N SER A 146 -9.88 17.00 1.06
CA SER A 146 -9.25 18.32 1.11
C SER A 146 -7.81 18.26 1.63
N THR A 147 -7.56 17.50 2.69
CA THR A 147 -6.23 17.22 3.24
C THR A 147 -5.35 16.47 2.24
N LYS A 148 -5.91 15.46 1.57
CA LYS A 148 -5.24 14.69 0.51
C LYS A 148 -4.79 15.60 -0.65
N ASN A 149 -5.70 16.46 -1.09
CA ASN A 149 -5.51 17.46 -2.14
C ASN A 149 -4.43 18.49 -1.77
N TYR A 150 -4.46 19.00 -0.53
CA TYR A 150 -3.45 19.92 -0.02
C TYR A 150 -2.07 19.27 0.05
N LEU A 151 -2.01 18.03 0.54
CA LEU A 151 -0.77 17.27 0.67
C LEU A 151 -0.11 17.04 -0.69
N ILE A 152 -0.87 16.58 -1.71
CA ILE A 152 -0.28 16.33 -3.04
C ILE A 152 0.24 17.62 -3.69
N LYS A 153 -0.48 18.75 -3.53
CA LYS A 153 -0.01 20.08 -3.99
C LYS A 153 1.34 20.44 -3.36
N ASN A 154 1.50 20.20 -2.05
CA ASN A 154 2.73 20.49 -1.32
C ASN A 154 3.87 19.53 -1.69
N ILE A 155 3.61 18.22 -1.79
CA ILE A 155 4.59 17.22 -2.22
C ILE A 155 5.20 17.65 -3.55
N LEU A 156 4.36 17.94 -4.54
CA LEU A 156 4.81 18.34 -5.87
C LEU A 156 5.59 19.65 -5.80
N SER A 157 5.05 20.68 -5.15
CA SER A 157 5.70 21.98 -5.03
C SER A 157 7.07 21.92 -4.34
N ILE A 158 7.23 21.02 -3.36
CA ILE A 158 8.50 20.78 -2.66
C ILE A 158 9.48 20.06 -3.59
N PHE A 159 9.06 19.00 -4.29
CA PHE A 159 9.92 18.32 -5.26
C PHE A 159 10.40 19.26 -6.38
N PHE A 160 9.52 20.11 -6.90
CA PHE A 160 9.85 21.16 -7.89
C PHE A 160 10.95 22.12 -7.42
N LYS A 161 11.03 22.39 -6.11
CA LYS A 161 12.02 23.30 -5.52
C LYS A 161 13.31 22.59 -5.10
N LEU A 162 13.22 21.30 -4.73
CA LEU A 162 14.37 20.54 -4.24
C LEU A 162 15.27 20.03 -5.36
N LYS A 163 14.73 19.71 -6.53
CA LYS A 163 15.49 19.11 -7.63
C LYS A 163 15.82 20.15 -8.71
N LYS A 164 17.10 20.20 -9.09
CA LYS A 164 17.65 21.10 -10.13
C LYS A 164 17.87 20.39 -11.47
N GLU A 165 17.93 19.06 -11.45
CA GLU A 165 18.16 18.20 -12.61
C GLU A 165 16.84 17.66 -13.18
N ASN A 166 16.93 16.99 -14.34
CA ASN A 166 15.81 16.30 -14.95
C ASN A 166 15.21 15.30 -13.97
N PHE A 167 13.98 15.58 -13.54
CA PHE A 167 13.30 14.78 -12.52
C PHE A 167 11.92 14.37 -13.02
N HIS A 168 11.66 13.07 -13.01
CA HIS A 168 10.48 12.52 -13.64
C HIS A 168 9.52 11.95 -12.58
N ILE A 169 8.31 12.51 -12.53
CA ILE A 169 7.27 12.10 -11.58
C ILE A 169 6.09 11.54 -12.38
N MET A 170 5.70 10.31 -12.10
CA MET A 170 4.42 9.79 -12.57
C MET A 170 3.40 9.84 -11.44
N ILE A 171 2.23 10.40 -11.72
CA ILE A 171 1.09 10.40 -10.82
C ILE A 171 0.01 9.51 -11.42
N CYS A 172 -0.49 8.58 -10.62
CA CYS A 172 -1.44 7.57 -11.05
C CYS A 172 -2.69 7.70 -10.21
N SER A 173 -3.87 7.47 -10.79
CA SER A 173 -5.08 7.27 -10.01
C SER A 173 -5.98 6.20 -10.59
N SER A 174 -6.73 5.54 -9.72
CA SER A 174 -7.79 4.60 -10.11
C SER A 174 -9.01 5.31 -10.70
N ASN A 175 -9.18 6.61 -10.45
CA ASN A 175 -10.37 7.38 -10.82
C ASN A 175 -10.07 8.50 -11.83
N LYS A 176 -10.84 8.56 -12.93
CA LYS A 176 -10.75 9.63 -13.95
C LYS A 176 -10.98 11.03 -13.38
N LYS A 177 -11.86 11.19 -12.38
CA LYS A 177 -12.09 12.49 -11.72
C LYS A 177 -10.81 13.01 -11.05
N SER A 178 -10.09 12.11 -10.40
CA SER A 178 -8.83 12.40 -9.74
C SER A 178 -7.72 12.72 -10.73
N ILE A 179 -7.66 12.04 -11.88
CA ILE A 179 -6.77 12.40 -12.99
C ILE A 179 -7.00 13.84 -13.43
N TYR A 180 -8.26 14.22 -13.69
CA TYR A 180 -8.59 15.59 -14.11
C TYR A 180 -8.16 16.63 -13.07
N PHE A 181 -8.44 16.36 -11.79
CA PHE A 181 -8.00 17.22 -10.68
C PHE A 181 -6.47 17.34 -10.59
N LEU A 182 -5.75 16.22 -10.66
CA LEU A 182 -4.29 16.20 -10.62
C LEU A 182 -3.67 16.95 -11.81
N SER A 183 -4.25 16.81 -13.01
CA SER A 183 -3.83 17.56 -14.19
C SER A 183 -4.00 19.07 -14.02
N LYS A 184 -5.09 19.53 -13.37
CA LYS A 184 -5.26 20.95 -13.01
C LYS A 184 -4.19 21.43 -12.04
N ILE A 185 -3.94 20.68 -10.96
CA ILE A 185 -2.88 21.00 -10.00
C ILE A 185 -1.53 21.17 -10.71
N LEU A 186 -1.20 20.24 -11.60
CA LEU A 186 0.08 20.31 -12.31
C LEU A 186 0.19 21.54 -13.20
N LYS A 187 -0.89 21.94 -13.86
CA LYS A 187 -0.90 23.18 -14.64
C LYS A 187 -0.64 24.40 -13.75
N GLU A 188 -1.29 24.48 -12.59
CA GLU A 188 -1.06 25.55 -11.60
C GLU A 188 0.39 25.59 -11.12
N ILE A 189 0.96 24.44 -10.77
CA ILE A 189 2.33 24.34 -10.25
C ILE A 189 3.36 24.68 -11.34
N LYS A 190 3.19 24.15 -12.56
CA LYS A 190 4.09 24.46 -13.70
C LYS A 190 4.12 25.95 -14.01
N ASN A 191 2.97 26.61 -14.03
CA ASN A 191 2.87 28.05 -14.25
C ASN A 191 3.61 28.86 -13.16
N LYS A 192 3.57 28.40 -11.90
CA LYS A 192 4.26 29.06 -10.78
C LYS A 192 5.76 28.79 -10.77
N CYS A 193 6.21 27.60 -11.17
CA CYS A 193 7.59 27.15 -10.97
C CYS A 193 8.53 27.52 -12.12
N LYS A 194 8.06 27.90 -13.33
CA LYS A 194 8.87 28.25 -14.52
C LYS A 194 10.05 27.30 -14.84
N ASN A 195 10.06 26.10 -14.26
CA ASN A 195 11.20 25.19 -14.30
C ASN A 195 10.89 24.06 -15.29
N ASN A 196 11.58 24.07 -16.43
CA ASN A 196 11.28 23.17 -17.56
C ASN A 196 11.87 21.77 -17.41
N ASN A 197 12.70 21.52 -16.38
CA ASN A 197 13.40 20.26 -16.20
C ASN A 197 12.54 19.15 -15.55
N PHE A 198 11.25 19.38 -15.32
CA PHE A 198 10.35 18.39 -14.71
C PHE A 198 9.42 17.78 -15.74
N ILE A 199 9.53 16.46 -15.91
CA ILE A 199 8.55 15.68 -16.65
C ILE A 199 7.56 15.11 -15.63
N ILE A 200 6.29 15.49 -15.77
CA ILE A 200 5.23 14.94 -14.93
C ILE A 200 4.11 14.43 -15.79
N GLU A 201 3.78 13.16 -15.59
CA GLU A 201 2.70 12.45 -16.26
C GLU A 201 1.58 12.13 -15.26
N VAL A 202 0.33 12.24 -15.71
CA VAL A 202 -0.85 11.85 -14.92
C VAL A 202 -1.63 10.81 -15.71
N LEU A 203 -1.66 9.58 -15.20
CA LEU A 203 -2.21 8.43 -15.91
C LEU A 203 -3.18 7.65 -15.04
N LEU A 204 -4.12 6.93 -15.66
CA LEU A 204 -4.93 5.99 -14.90
C LEU A 204 -4.05 4.81 -14.47
N LEU A 205 -4.24 4.34 -13.24
CA LEU A 205 -3.47 3.22 -12.68
C LEU A 205 -3.59 1.97 -13.55
N LYS A 206 -4.77 1.73 -14.14
CA LYS A 206 -4.98 0.62 -15.07
C LYS A 206 -4.16 0.74 -16.36
N ASP A 207 -3.83 1.94 -16.83
CA ASP A 207 -3.10 2.13 -18.09
C ASP A 207 -1.61 1.79 -17.90
N ILE A 208 -1.15 1.80 -16.65
CA ILE A 208 0.20 1.37 -16.24
C ILE A 208 0.24 -0.15 -16.00
N LEU A 209 -0.88 -0.74 -15.57
CA LEU A 209 -0.94 -2.14 -15.11
C LEU A 209 -1.62 -3.11 -16.08
N ASN A 210 -2.38 -2.67 -17.10
CA ASN A 210 -3.19 -3.58 -17.92
C ASN A 210 -2.38 -4.45 -18.90
N ASN A 211 -2.86 -5.70 -18.99
CA ASN A 211 -2.11 -6.89 -19.37
C ASN A 211 -2.42 -7.49 -20.76
N ASN A 212 -3.10 -6.83 -21.69
CA ASN A 212 -3.49 -7.49 -22.96
C ASN A 212 -2.73 -7.05 -24.22
N SER A 213 -1.82 -6.10 -24.13
CA SER A 213 -0.93 -5.71 -25.25
C SER A 213 0.20 -4.75 -24.83
N ASN A 214 0.02 -4.03 -23.73
CA ASN A 214 0.88 -2.90 -23.36
C ASN A 214 1.85 -3.15 -22.20
N ILE A 215 1.87 -4.33 -21.55
CA ILE A 215 3.03 -4.73 -20.74
C ILE A 215 4.27 -4.67 -21.61
N ILE A 216 4.15 -5.11 -22.86
CA ILE A 216 5.22 -5.05 -23.85
C ILE A 216 5.69 -3.60 -24.04
N TYR A 217 4.81 -2.60 -23.94
CA TYR A 217 5.22 -1.20 -24.11
C TYR A 217 6.13 -0.73 -22.97
N TYR A 218 5.84 -1.05 -21.71
CA TYR A 218 6.68 -0.58 -20.58
C TYR A 218 7.73 -1.58 -20.07
N TYR A 219 7.65 -2.85 -20.47
CA TYR A 219 8.79 -3.77 -20.43
C TYR A 219 9.82 -3.43 -21.51
N LYS A 220 9.38 -3.01 -22.72
CA LYS A 220 10.28 -2.66 -23.84
C LYS A 220 10.76 -1.21 -23.80
N TYR A 221 9.93 -0.26 -23.35
CA TYR A 221 10.33 1.14 -23.20
C TYR A 221 10.58 1.49 -21.73
N PRO A 222 11.82 1.88 -21.38
CA PRO A 222 12.12 2.30 -20.05
C PRO A 222 11.32 3.53 -19.62
N ILE A 223 10.27 3.30 -18.83
CA ILE A 223 9.83 4.26 -17.84
C ILE A 223 11.04 4.66 -16.97
N ASN A 224 11.62 5.82 -17.25
CA ASN A 224 12.59 6.47 -16.37
C ASN A 224 11.79 7.44 -15.49
N PHE A 225 11.14 6.93 -14.44
CA PHE A 225 10.55 7.79 -13.40
C PHE A 225 11.37 7.66 -12.12
N ASP A 226 11.58 8.78 -11.44
CA ASP A 226 12.21 8.83 -10.13
C ASP A 226 11.18 8.57 -9.02
N ILE A 227 9.95 9.04 -9.24
CA ILE A 227 8.84 8.92 -8.28
C ILE A 227 7.57 8.47 -8.99
N ILE A 228 6.87 7.49 -8.39
CA ILE A 228 5.49 7.16 -8.68
C ILE A 228 4.62 7.56 -7.48
N ILE A 229 3.62 8.38 -7.72
CA ILE A 229 2.60 8.73 -6.72
C ILE A 229 1.30 8.03 -7.13
N ILE A 230 0.77 7.15 -6.29
CA ILE A 230 -0.52 6.49 -6.51
C ILE A 230 -1.56 7.15 -5.62
N TYR A 231 -2.34 8.03 -6.24
CA TYR A 231 -3.44 8.78 -5.65
C TYR A 231 -4.75 7.98 -5.75
N ASP A 232 -5.51 7.88 -4.66
CA ASP A 232 -6.67 6.96 -4.54
C ASP A 232 -6.25 5.49 -4.67
N SER A 233 -5.41 5.05 -3.74
CA SER A 233 -4.90 3.69 -3.66
C SER A 233 -5.92 2.63 -3.20
N PHE A 234 -7.17 2.97 -2.86
CA PHE A 234 -8.21 2.07 -2.32
C PHE A 234 -8.48 0.86 -3.20
N MET A 235 -8.29 0.99 -4.52
CA MET A 235 -8.46 -0.10 -5.48
C MET A 235 -7.28 -1.09 -5.54
N ILE A 236 -6.20 -0.86 -4.78
CA ILE A 236 -5.01 -1.71 -4.81
C ILE A 236 -5.27 -3.00 -4.02
N ASN A 237 -5.61 -4.05 -4.75
CA ASN A 237 -5.67 -5.41 -4.24
C ASN A 237 -4.29 -6.11 -4.32
N LEU A 238 -4.24 -7.36 -3.86
CA LEU A 238 -3.00 -8.15 -3.81
C LEU A 238 -2.40 -8.42 -5.19
N SER A 239 -3.23 -8.55 -6.23
CA SER A 239 -2.75 -8.72 -7.61
C SER A 239 -2.10 -7.45 -8.13
N ILE A 240 -2.76 -6.30 -7.99
CA ILE A 240 -2.22 -4.99 -8.39
C ILE A 240 -0.92 -4.69 -7.64
N MET A 241 -0.88 -4.96 -6.33
CA MET A 241 0.34 -4.75 -5.55
C MET A 241 1.48 -5.67 -6.02
N TYR A 242 1.19 -6.90 -6.43
CA TYR A 242 2.20 -7.79 -7.00
C TYR A 242 2.80 -7.23 -8.29
N ASP A 243 1.97 -6.65 -9.15
CA ASP A 243 2.42 -6.01 -10.39
C ASP A 243 3.25 -4.75 -10.09
N ILE A 244 2.83 -3.93 -9.13
CA ILE A 244 3.61 -2.77 -8.64
C ILE A 244 4.98 -3.21 -8.09
N ILE A 245 5.02 -4.28 -7.28
CA ILE A 245 6.27 -4.83 -6.74
C ILE A 245 7.17 -5.35 -7.87
N SER A 246 6.59 -6.00 -8.88
CA SER A 246 7.33 -6.47 -10.05
C SER A 246 7.97 -5.32 -10.83
N LEU A 247 7.27 -4.20 -10.98
CA LEU A 247 7.81 -2.97 -11.58
C LEU A 247 8.92 -2.36 -10.71
N TYR A 248 8.69 -2.23 -9.41
CA TYR A 248 9.66 -1.70 -8.43
C TYR A 248 10.95 -2.50 -8.36
N ASN A 249 10.87 -3.83 -8.43
CA ASN A 249 12.07 -4.67 -8.38
C ASN A 249 12.94 -4.54 -9.63
N LYS A 250 12.38 -4.11 -10.77
CA LYS A 250 13.15 -3.88 -12.01
C LYS A 250 13.81 -2.51 -12.03
N ARG A 251 13.19 -1.50 -11.42
CA ARG A 251 13.72 -0.14 -11.33
C ARG A 251 13.51 0.41 -9.95
N LEU A 252 14.59 0.83 -9.32
CA LEU A 252 14.58 1.38 -7.98
C LEU A 252 14.09 2.85 -7.96
N PHE A 253 12.78 3.07 -8.10
CA PHE A 253 12.13 4.37 -7.94
C PHE A 253 11.51 4.54 -6.54
N ARG A 254 11.02 5.74 -6.23
CA ARG A 254 10.23 5.98 -5.00
C ARG A 254 8.74 5.84 -5.27
N ILE A 255 8.00 5.23 -4.37
CA ILE A 255 6.54 5.03 -4.43
C ILE A 255 5.88 5.76 -3.26
N ILE A 256 4.85 6.55 -3.55
CA ILE A 256 4.04 7.22 -2.55
C ILE A 256 2.59 6.81 -2.79
N PHE A 257 2.02 6.01 -1.88
CA PHE A 257 0.60 5.71 -1.87
C PHE A 257 -0.12 6.77 -1.04
N ILE A 258 -1.19 7.35 -1.58
CA ILE A 258 -1.99 8.36 -0.88
C ILE A 258 -3.44 7.91 -0.89
N GLU A 259 -4.07 7.87 0.29
CA GLU A 259 -5.48 7.54 0.41
C GLU A 259 -6.15 8.25 1.58
N ASN A 260 -7.47 8.44 1.47
CA ASN A 260 -8.33 8.81 2.55
C ASN A 260 -8.73 7.57 3.39
N TYR A 261 -8.43 7.56 4.69
CA TYR A 261 -8.74 6.40 5.52
C TYR A 261 -10.25 6.15 5.69
N SER A 262 -11.12 7.13 5.44
CA SER A 262 -12.59 6.89 5.40
C SER A 262 -12.99 5.89 4.32
N CYS A 263 -12.21 5.77 3.24
CA CYS A 263 -12.42 4.76 2.20
C CYS A 263 -12.13 3.33 2.70
N LEU A 264 -11.40 3.16 3.82
CA LEU A 264 -11.05 1.84 4.35
C LEU A 264 -12.26 1.08 4.92
N ASN A 265 -13.31 1.78 5.35
CA ASN A 265 -14.52 1.16 5.91
C ASN A 265 -15.23 0.26 4.90
N ASN A 266 -15.07 0.55 3.61
CA ASN A 266 -15.70 -0.18 2.52
C ASN A 266 -14.78 -1.27 1.92
N LEU A 267 -13.57 -1.43 2.48
CA LEU A 267 -12.62 -2.43 2.01
C LEU A 267 -12.78 -3.75 2.77
N GLU A 268 -12.44 -4.84 2.09
CA GLU A 268 -12.36 -6.16 2.70
C GLU A 268 -11.37 -6.16 3.86
N LYS A 269 -11.72 -6.83 4.98
CA LYS A 269 -10.93 -6.83 6.24
C LYS A 269 -9.45 -7.21 6.08
N ASN A 270 -9.10 -7.94 5.03
CA ASN A 270 -7.74 -8.39 4.74
C ASN A 270 -7.04 -7.61 3.61
N SER A 271 -7.63 -6.48 3.19
CA SER A 271 -7.03 -5.62 2.17
C SER A 271 -5.65 -5.11 2.61
N ILE A 272 -4.80 -4.84 1.62
CA ILE A 272 -3.45 -4.33 1.87
C ILE A 272 -3.50 -3.00 2.60
N LEU A 273 -4.41 -2.10 2.23
CA LEU A 273 -4.50 -0.80 2.85
C LEU A 273 -4.92 -0.85 4.31
N ILE A 274 -5.86 -1.71 4.68
CA ILE A 274 -6.21 -1.92 6.10
C ILE A 274 -4.97 -2.40 6.87
N ARG A 275 -4.21 -3.35 6.32
CA ARG A 275 -2.95 -3.81 6.94
C ARG A 275 -1.95 -2.66 7.11
N MET A 276 -1.73 -1.87 6.07
CA MET A 276 -0.80 -0.73 6.13
C MET A 276 -1.27 0.35 7.11
N PHE A 277 -2.56 0.68 7.11
CA PHE A 277 -3.14 1.64 8.05
C PHE A 277 -2.97 1.17 9.50
N ASN A 278 -3.21 -0.13 9.78
CA ASN A 278 -2.97 -0.71 11.09
C ASN A 278 -1.48 -0.65 11.47
N TYR A 279 -0.56 -0.87 10.53
CA TYR A 279 0.86 -0.67 10.79
C TYR A 279 1.20 0.77 11.17
N GLY A 280 0.55 1.76 10.55
CA GLY A 280 0.74 3.18 10.86
C GLY A 280 0.26 3.59 12.25
N LYS A 281 -0.59 2.78 12.91
CA LYS A 281 -1.01 3.00 14.30
C LYS A 281 0.04 2.57 15.32
N PHE A 282 0.99 1.72 14.93
CA PHE A 282 2.13 1.42 15.79
C PHE A 282 3.05 2.62 15.84
N SER A 283 3.77 2.75 16.95
CA SER A 283 4.77 3.79 17.08
C SER A 283 5.95 3.60 16.13
N LYS A 284 6.57 4.75 15.81
CA LYS A 284 7.76 4.85 14.97
C LYS A 284 8.97 4.25 15.68
N SER A 285 9.90 3.73 14.90
CA SER A 285 11.16 3.23 15.45
C SER A 285 12.01 4.39 15.99
N PHE A 286 12.83 4.11 17.00
CA PHE A 286 13.78 5.09 17.53
C PHE A 286 14.72 5.62 16.44
N SER A 287 15.10 4.77 15.48
CA SER A 287 15.95 5.16 14.35
C SER A 287 15.28 6.19 13.44
N PHE A 288 13.97 6.07 13.22
CA PHE A 288 13.18 7.05 12.48
C PHE A 288 13.11 8.38 13.24
N ILE A 289 12.77 8.35 14.53
CA ILE A 289 12.64 9.56 15.36
C ILE A 289 13.98 10.31 15.38
N LYS A 290 15.10 9.62 15.61
CA LYS A 290 16.44 10.22 15.59
C LYS A 290 16.77 10.86 14.25
N ARG A 291 16.35 10.26 13.12
CA ARG A 291 16.57 10.83 11.78
C ARG A 291 15.72 12.07 11.52
N ILE A 292 14.45 12.05 11.95
CA ILE A 292 13.57 13.21 11.81
C ILE A 292 14.06 14.36 12.68
N ASN A 293 14.43 14.11 13.94
CA ASN A 293 14.90 15.14 14.86
C ASN A 293 16.23 15.77 14.43
N LYS A 294 17.09 15.02 13.72
CA LYS A 294 18.29 15.58 13.07
C LYS A 294 17.97 16.60 11.98
N ILE A 295 16.76 16.58 11.44
CA ILE A 295 16.31 17.52 10.42
C ILE A 295 15.46 18.61 11.08
N GLU A 296 14.42 18.27 11.84
CA GLU A 296 13.55 19.22 12.52
C GLU A 296 13.28 18.77 13.97
N GLU A 297 13.87 19.46 14.93
CA GLU A 297 13.76 19.13 16.37
C GLU A 297 12.34 19.34 16.92
N ASN A 298 11.52 20.18 16.29
CA ASN A 298 10.19 20.54 16.77
C ASN A 298 9.08 19.54 16.38
N ILE A 299 9.36 18.50 15.60
CA ILE A 299 8.35 17.50 15.24
C ILE A 299 8.13 16.57 16.43
N LYS A 300 7.04 16.81 17.16
CA LYS A 300 6.56 15.92 18.23
C LYS A 300 6.07 14.60 17.61
N ILE A 301 6.91 13.58 17.62
CA ILE A 301 6.51 12.19 17.34
C ILE A 301 6.19 11.53 18.67
N SER A 302 5.08 10.79 18.77
CA SER A 302 4.71 10.11 20.01
C SER A 302 5.78 9.08 20.40
N ASN A 303 6.41 9.28 21.57
CA ASN A 303 7.58 8.54 22.05
C ASN A 303 7.26 7.13 22.61
N LYS A 304 6.12 6.51 22.27
CA LYS A 304 5.87 5.13 22.70
C LYS A 304 6.87 4.23 21.98
N LEU A 305 7.92 3.75 22.62
CA LEU A 305 8.93 2.94 21.94
C LEU A 305 8.35 1.54 21.61
N ASN A 306 8.33 1.16 20.33
CA ASN A 306 8.10 -0.23 19.92
C ASN A 306 9.39 -0.83 19.39
N PHE A 307 9.78 -1.98 19.95
CA PHE A 307 10.96 -2.74 19.55
C PHE A 307 10.63 -3.88 18.56
N THR A 308 9.39 -3.96 18.07
CA THR A 308 8.99 -5.03 17.15
C THR A 308 9.49 -4.77 15.73
N ASN A 309 9.66 -5.83 14.93
CA ASN A 309 9.98 -5.73 13.50
C ASN A 309 8.94 -4.91 12.70
N GLU A 310 7.74 -4.73 13.25
CA GLU A 310 6.64 -3.95 12.67
C GLU A 310 6.91 -2.44 12.73
N SER A 311 7.78 -1.97 13.62
CA SER A 311 8.20 -0.57 13.72
C SER A 311 8.82 -0.05 12.41
N LYS A 312 9.57 -0.90 11.68
CA LYS A 312 10.15 -0.54 10.37
C LYS A 312 9.09 -0.29 9.29
N ILE A 313 7.98 -1.03 9.35
CA ILE A 313 6.86 -0.81 8.43
C ILE A 313 6.14 0.47 8.84
N SER A 314 5.89 0.65 10.15
CA SER A 314 5.30 1.88 10.68
C SER A 314 6.08 3.11 10.24
N ASP A 315 7.42 3.09 10.23
CA ASP A 315 8.26 4.20 9.78
C ASP A 315 7.88 4.73 8.39
N CYS A 316 7.43 3.83 7.50
CA CYS A 316 7.03 4.14 6.13
C CYS A 316 5.53 4.51 5.99
N VAL A 317 4.75 4.45 7.06
CA VAL A 317 3.31 4.77 7.04
C VAL A 317 3.04 6.04 7.82
N CYS A 318 2.41 7.03 7.20
CA CYS A 318 1.98 8.24 7.86
C CYS A 318 0.46 8.32 7.90
N ILE A 319 -0.07 8.77 9.03
CA ILE A 319 -1.50 9.04 9.21
C ILE A 319 -1.61 10.50 9.64
N THR A 320 -2.44 11.30 8.95
CA THR A 320 -2.71 12.67 9.40
C THR A 320 -3.73 12.64 10.52
N GLU A 321 -3.40 13.22 11.68
CA GLU A 321 -4.39 13.45 12.74
C GLU A 321 -5.20 14.74 12.51
N GLU A 322 -6.41 14.73 13.06
CA GLU A 322 -7.37 15.81 13.03
C GLU A 322 -6.83 17.06 13.75
N ASN A 323 -6.83 18.20 13.06
CA ASN A 323 -6.77 19.51 13.71
C ASN A 323 -8.15 20.17 13.55
N LYS A 324 -9.11 19.79 14.41
CA LYS A 324 -10.51 20.25 14.43
C LYS A 324 -10.71 21.77 14.33
N LYS A 325 -9.69 22.59 14.61
CA LYS A 325 -9.82 24.05 14.76
C LYS A 325 -9.25 24.91 13.63
N LYS A 326 -8.66 24.35 12.56
CA LYS A 326 -7.93 25.18 11.57
C LYS A 326 -8.43 25.13 10.12
N TYR A 327 -9.37 24.25 9.77
CA TYR A 327 -9.89 24.19 8.40
C TYR A 327 -11.12 25.09 8.15
N ILE A 328 -11.65 25.74 9.19
CA ILE A 328 -12.78 26.69 9.08
C ILE A 328 -12.32 28.08 8.59
N GLN A 329 -11.00 28.34 8.52
CA GLN A 329 -10.45 29.60 8.01
C GLN A 329 -9.54 29.39 6.80
N HIS A 330 -10.12 28.90 5.70
CA HIS A 330 -9.60 29.26 4.39
C HIS A 330 -10.73 29.99 3.65
N PRO A 331 -10.63 31.32 3.47
CA PRO A 331 -11.53 32.04 2.58
C PRO A 331 -11.25 31.59 1.15
N ASN A 332 -12.32 31.57 0.36
CA ASN A 332 -12.38 31.38 -1.09
C ASN A 332 -11.03 31.59 -1.80
N ILE A 333 -10.55 30.53 -2.45
CA ILE A 333 -9.63 30.66 -3.57
C ILE A 333 -10.54 30.61 -4.79
N ASP A 334 -10.87 31.80 -5.30
CA ASP A 334 -11.36 32.01 -6.66
C ASP A 334 -10.33 31.55 -7.70
#